data_AF-A0A2Z4G8M1-F1
#
_entry.id   AF-A0A2Z4G8M1-F1
#
_cell.length_a   1.000
_cell.length_b   1.000
_cell.length_c   1.000
_cell.angle_alpha   90.00
_cell.angle_beta   90.00
_cell.angle_gamma   90.00
#
_symmetry.space_group_name_H-M   'P 1'
#
loop_
_entity.id
_entity.type
_entity.pdbx_description
1 polymer ?
#
loop_
_entity_poly.entity_id
_entity_poly.type
_entity_poly.pdbx_seq_one_letter_code
_entity_poly.pdbx_strand_id
1 'polypeptide(L)'
;MKYKFILFAVLFGSMAFRFPEMVELGTFTSAEDDVYLKASFSQEEHLNEVLKAGENASFAEAFDQKFKEDFDTSLQYENIKKVNVDEWELALFDKRNMQMSFLKNFESYEQLSEEFVDLVQANINYNYWHLLLAYSINNSNSNTGLKQVTSLPRIMTSDLDPQRINNPKRMLSKSYRAFLPYFVIYFNSEENNFKKYADGVLSMKDKAEYASKYLKGDVLDYTLTELIEKSHKTLSSSSFRYWTSQIYCQNLQNYLSDGFYSDVVKAETERAEKVVEVEKSKNGNLPAIMDLEDKAFTFEKYKGKVIYVDFWASWCGPCRKEFPASRAMHESLSSKQKKDIVFLYISIDEDLEKWRGAVEKLGLEEFGENGHSYEVSGRYQVSSIPRYMIIDKKGNLVNDKAPRPSSAETLPALLELL
;
A
#
# COMPACT_ATOMS: atom_id res chain seq x y z
N MET A 1 16.92 43.92 30.27
CA MET A 1 15.74 43.26 29.66
C MET A 1 16.20 41.93 29.06
N LYS A 2 15.95 40.82 29.76
CA LYS A 2 16.18 39.43 29.28
C LYS A 2 14.95 38.64 29.71
N TYR A 3 14.13 38.22 28.76
CA TYR A 3 12.99 37.34 29.02
C TYR A 3 13.48 35.88 29.02
N LYS A 4 13.30 35.19 30.14
CA LYS A 4 13.47 33.73 30.26
C LYS A 4 12.20 33.06 29.76
N PHE A 5 12.37 32.09 28.87
CA PHE A 5 11.35 31.13 28.48
C PHE A 5 10.93 30.30 29.70
N ILE A 6 9.63 30.26 29.99
CA ILE A 6 9.01 29.31 30.92
C ILE A 6 8.44 28.18 30.06
N LEU A 7 8.99 26.98 30.27
CA LEU A 7 8.50 25.73 29.71
C LEU A 7 7.19 25.36 30.43
N PHE A 8 6.06 25.36 29.73
CA PHE A 8 4.82 24.82 30.26
C PHE A 8 4.85 23.29 30.12
N ALA A 9 5.13 22.60 31.22
CA ALA A 9 4.80 21.19 31.36
C ALA A 9 3.28 21.08 31.49
N VAL A 10 2.61 20.50 30.48
CA VAL A 10 1.22 20.06 30.63
C VAL A 10 1.26 18.76 31.42
N LEU A 11 0.95 18.86 32.71
CA LEU A 11 0.69 17.74 33.59
C LEU A 11 -0.55 16.99 33.07
N PHE A 12 -0.34 15.82 32.47
CA PHE A 12 -1.39 14.82 32.33
C PHE A 12 -1.75 14.32 33.74
N GLY A 13 -2.79 14.92 34.34
CA GLY A 13 -3.50 14.29 35.44
C GLY A 13 -4.17 13.03 34.91
N SER A 14 -3.71 11.88 35.36
CA SER A 14 -4.29 10.57 35.08
C SER A 14 -5.66 10.45 35.75
N MET A 15 -6.68 11.00 35.10
CA MET A 15 -8.03 10.47 35.23
C MET A 15 -8.06 9.18 34.41
N ALA A 16 -7.67 8.07 35.03
CA ALA A 16 -7.89 6.76 34.47
C ALA A 16 -9.42 6.57 34.37
N PHE A 17 -9.99 6.92 33.22
CA PHE A 17 -11.29 6.40 32.82
C PHE A 17 -11.11 4.88 32.81
N ARG A 18 -11.68 4.23 33.82
CA ARG A 18 -11.73 2.78 33.89
C ARG A 18 -12.75 2.37 32.83
N PHE A 19 -12.25 2.05 31.64
CA PHE A 19 -13.07 1.56 30.54
C PHE A 19 -13.81 0.30 31.00
N PRO A 20 -15.11 0.13 30.72
CA PRO A 20 -15.73 -1.18 30.86
C PRO A 20 -14.98 -2.15 29.94
N GLU A 21 -14.54 -3.29 30.48
CA GLU A 21 -13.90 -4.34 29.67
C GLU A 21 -14.82 -4.71 28.48
N MET A 22 -14.23 -4.77 27.29
CA MET A 22 -14.93 -5.16 26.06
C MET A 22 -15.44 -6.58 26.24
N VAL A 23 -16.63 -6.90 25.71
CA VAL A 23 -17.07 -8.29 25.70
C VAL A 23 -16.14 -9.06 24.77
N GLU A 24 -15.50 -10.14 25.26
CA GLU A 24 -14.66 -11.01 24.44
C GLU A 24 -15.44 -12.24 23.96
N LEU A 25 -16.10 -12.11 22.81
CA LEU A 25 -16.77 -13.22 22.13
C LEU A 25 -16.13 -13.37 20.77
N GLY A 26 -15.38 -14.45 20.53
CA GLY A 26 -14.61 -14.65 19.29
C GLY A 26 -15.44 -14.51 18.01
N THR A 27 -16.75 -14.77 18.09
CA THR A 27 -17.74 -14.60 17.03
C THR A 27 -18.10 -13.14 16.71
N PHE A 28 -18.10 -12.23 17.69
CA PHE A 28 -18.56 -10.84 17.55
C PHE A 28 -17.44 -9.81 17.68
N THR A 29 -16.47 -10.08 18.55
CA THR A 29 -15.37 -9.20 18.93
C THR A 29 -14.05 -9.98 18.99
N SER A 30 -12.96 -9.26 19.20
CA SER A 30 -11.69 -9.80 19.69
C SER A 30 -10.93 -8.62 20.30
N ALA A 31 -10.59 -8.70 21.59
CA ALA A 31 -10.08 -7.55 22.34
C ALA A 31 -8.79 -6.94 21.79
N GLU A 32 -7.98 -7.71 21.05
CA GLU A 32 -6.60 -7.30 20.75
C GLU A 32 -6.34 -6.79 19.33
N ASP A 33 -7.21 -6.99 18.33
CA ASP A 33 -6.80 -6.82 16.91
C ASP A 33 -7.75 -6.02 15.99
N ASP A 34 -8.88 -5.49 16.46
CA ASP A 34 -9.80 -4.79 15.53
C ASP A 34 -9.47 -3.30 15.36
N VAL A 35 -8.69 -2.98 14.32
CA VAL A 35 -8.25 -1.61 14.03
C VAL A 35 -9.42 -0.65 13.76
N TYR A 36 -10.55 -1.13 13.22
CA TYR A 36 -11.70 -0.26 12.95
C TYR A 36 -12.34 0.23 14.24
N LEU A 37 -12.63 -0.68 15.17
CA LEU A 37 -13.23 -0.34 16.46
C LEU A 37 -12.28 0.53 17.29
N LYS A 38 -10.98 0.20 17.31
CA LYS A 38 -9.96 1.02 17.99
C LYS A 38 -9.83 2.43 17.42
N ALA A 39 -10.03 2.59 16.10
CA ALA A 39 -9.99 3.89 15.45
C ALA A 39 -11.26 4.72 15.70
N SER A 40 -12.37 4.10 16.15
CA SER A 40 -13.65 4.75 16.42
C SER A 40 -14.28 4.29 17.74
N PHE A 41 -13.89 4.97 18.83
CA PHE A 41 -14.40 4.70 20.18
C PHE A 41 -15.94 4.62 20.26
N SER A 42 -16.64 5.47 19.52
CA SER A 42 -18.12 5.46 19.49
C SER A 42 -18.70 4.17 18.89
N GLN A 43 -18.03 3.56 17.91
CA GLN A 43 -18.48 2.30 17.32
C GLN A 43 -18.22 1.12 18.26
N GLU A 44 -17.11 1.16 19.00
CA GLU A 44 -16.81 0.17 20.03
C GLU A 44 -17.81 0.21 21.19
N GLU A 45 -18.14 1.40 21.69
CA GLU A 45 -19.14 1.60 22.74
C GLU A 45 -20.52 1.11 22.29
N HIS A 46 -20.95 1.53 21.09
CA HIS A 46 -22.22 1.10 20.51
C HIS A 46 -22.31 -0.43 20.32
N LEU A 47 -21.25 -1.07 19.82
CA LEU A 47 -21.21 -2.53 19.71
C LEU A 47 -21.35 -3.21 21.07
N ASN A 48 -20.64 -2.73 22.09
CA ASN A 48 -20.74 -3.27 23.44
C ASN A 48 -22.14 -3.10 24.02
N GLU A 49 -22.80 -1.97 23.79
CA GLU A 49 -24.19 -1.73 24.20
C GLU A 49 -25.15 -2.73 23.54
N VAL A 50 -25.04 -2.92 22.22
CA VAL A 50 -25.87 -3.88 21.47
C VAL A 50 -25.69 -5.31 21.98
N LEU A 51 -24.44 -5.73 22.25
CA LEU A 51 -24.13 -7.08 22.75
C LEU A 51 -24.60 -7.31 24.20
N LYS A 52 -24.52 -6.29 25.07
CA LYS A 52 -24.87 -6.42 26.51
C LYS A 52 -26.37 -6.21 26.78
N ALA A 53 -27.17 -5.84 25.79
CA ALA A 53 -28.57 -5.47 25.98
C ALA A 53 -29.49 -6.69 26.19
N GLY A 54 -30.01 -6.86 27.42
CA GLY A 54 -31.06 -7.82 27.71
C GLY A 54 -30.75 -9.24 27.24
N GLU A 55 -31.68 -9.86 26.52
CA GLU A 55 -31.54 -11.22 25.98
C GLU A 55 -30.46 -11.36 24.87
N ASN A 56 -29.96 -10.24 24.31
CA ASN A 56 -28.86 -10.29 23.35
C ASN A 56 -27.60 -10.88 23.99
N ALA A 57 -27.33 -10.55 25.25
CA ALA A 57 -26.14 -11.03 25.96
C ALA A 57 -26.18 -12.56 26.11
N SER A 58 -27.32 -13.09 26.56
CA SER A 58 -27.53 -14.54 26.71
C SER A 58 -27.46 -15.27 25.36
N PHE A 59 -28.00 -14.67 24.29
CA PHE A 59 -27.82 -15.22 22.94
C PHE A 59 -26.36 -15.22 22.52
N ALA A 60 -25.67 -14.09 22.66
CA ALA A 60 -24.31 -13.91 22.18
C ALA A 60 -23.35 -14.91 22.85
N GLU A 61 -23.49 -15.13 24.16
CA GLU A 61 -22.75 -16.14 24.93
C GLU A 61 -23.04 -17.56 24.43
N ALA A 62 -24.33 -17.92 24.26
CA ALA A 62 -24.71 -19.25 23.79
C ALA A 62 -24.27 -19.52 22.34
N PHE A 63 -24.34 -18.51 21.49
CA PHE A 63 -23.89 -18.57 20.10
C PHE A 63 -22.37 -18.73 20.03
N ASP A 64 -21.62 -17.93 20.78
CA ASP A 64 -20.16 -18.00 20.84
C ASP A 64 -19.69 -19.35 21.37
N GLN A 65 -20.27 -19.82 22.48
CA GLN A 65 -19.95 -21.13 23.03
C GLN A 65 -20.10 -22.26 22.01
N LYS A 66 -21.13 -22.19 21.16
CA LYS A 66 -21.44 -23.22 20.17
C LYS A 66 -20.64 -23.10 18.89
N PHE A 67 -20.36 -21.88 18.43
CA PHE A 67 -19.86 -21.63 17.06
C PHE A 67 -18.53 -20.88 16.99
N LYS A 68 -17.88 -20.52 18.11
CA LYS A 68 -16.60 -19.78 18.09
C LYS A 68 -15.55 -20.34 17.14
N GLU A 69 -15.43 -21.66 17.03
CA GLU A 69 -14.47 -22.30 16.12
C GLU A 69 -14.77 -22.00 14.64
N ASP A 70 -16.04 -21.85 14.26
CA ASP A 70 -16.45 -21.49 12.89
C ASP A 70 -16.06 -20.05 12.52
N PHE A 71 -15.83 -19.21 13.52
CA PHE A 71 -15.41 -17.81 13.38
C PHE A 71 -13.93 -17.59 13.74
N ASP A 72 -13.22 -18.65 14.14
CA ASP A 72 -11.77 -18.63 14.31
C ASP A 72 -11.10 -18.72 12.93
N THR A 73 -10.77 -17.54 12.39
CA THR A 73 -10.13 -17.38 11.09
C THR A 73 -8.85 -18.21 10.95
N SER A 74 -8.02 -18.29 12.00
CA SER A 74 -6.76 -19.02 11.97
C SER A 74 -7.02 -20.52 11.84
N LEU A 75 -7.95 -21.06 12.64
CA LEU A 75 -8.38 -22.45 12.54
C LEU A 75 -8.98 -22.77 11.17
N GLN A 76 -9.86 -21.90 10.65
CA GLN A 76 -10.50 -22.12 9.36
C GLN A 76 -9.49 -22.09 8.21
N TYR A 77 -8.48 -21.20 8.24
CA TYR A 77 -7.43 -21.17 7.22
C TYR A 77 -6.58 -22.44 7.19
N GLU A 78 -6.37 -23.12 8.32
CA GLU A 78 -5.73 -24.43 8.33
C GLU A 78 -6.63 -25.53 7.79
N ASN A 79 -7.95 -25.43 7.98
CA ASN A 79 -8.91 -26.40 7.47
C ASN A 79 -9.10 -26.31 5.94
N ILE A 80 -9.08 -25.11 5.37
CA ILE A 80 -9.15 -24.85 3.92
C ILE A 80 -8.12 -25.67 3.14
N LYS A 81 -6.92 -25.88 3.71
CA LYS A 81 -5.81 -26.60 3.07
C LYS A 81 -6.02 -28.10 2.96
N LYS A 82 -7.02 -28.66 3.66
CA LYS A 82 -7.23 -30.11 3.84
C LYS A 82 -8.28 -30.69 2.90
N VAL A 83 -9.05 -29.85 2.21
CA VAL A 83 -10.23 -30.25 1.43
C VAL A 83 -10.24 -29.59 0.05
N ASN A 84 -11.02 -30.15 -0.87
CA ASN A 84 -11.29 -29.49 -2.16
C ASN A 84 -12.37 -28.39 -2.02
N VAL A 85 -12.57 -27.60 -3.07
CA VAL A 85 -13.47 -26.44 -3.05
C VAL A 85 -14.94 -26.83 -2.84
N ASP A 86 -15.38 -27.96 -3.38
CA ASP A 86 -16.77 -28.42 -3.28
C ASP A 86 -17.07 -28.90 -1.84
N GLU A 87 -16.17 -29.69 -1.26
CA GLU A 87 -16.23 -30.11 0.14
C GLU A 87 -16.21 -28.91 1.10
N TRP A 88 -15.37 -27.91 0.79
CA TRP A 88 -15.27 -26.69 1.58
C TRP A 88 -16.56 -25.86 1.53
N GLU A 89 -17.07 -25.59 0.33
CA GLU A 89 -18.28 -24.78 0.15
C GLU A 89 -19.50 -25.45 0.79
N LEU A 90 -19.66 -26.77 0.62
CA LEU A 90 -20.75 -27.53 1.25
C LEU A 90 -20.67 -27.45 2.78
N ALA A 91 -19.48 -27.61 3.35
CA ALA A 91 -19.29 -27.49 4.80
C ALA A 91 -19.63 -26.07 5.31
N LEU A 92 -19.23 -25.02 4.58
CA LEU A 92 -19.60 -23.64 4.91
C LEU A 92 -21.12 -23.42 4.82
N PHE A 93 -21.76 -23.98 3.79
CA PHE A 93 -23.21 -23.88 3.59
C PHE A 93 -23.98 -24.51 4.75
N ASP A 94 -23.60 -25.72 5.16
CA ASP A 94 -24.22 -26.43 6.27
C ASP A 94 -24.03 -25.68 7.59
N LYS A 95 -22.82 -25.19 7.88
CA LYS A 95 -22.55 -24.34 9.05
C LYS A 95 -23.43 -23.09 9.07
N ARG A 96 -23.51 -22.37 7.95
CA ARG A 96 -24.36 -21.18 7.80
C ARG A 96 -25.82 -21.50 8.11
N ASN A 97 -26.34 -22.62 7.60
CA ASN A 97 -27.72 -23.05 7.85
C ASN A 97 -27.96 -23.44 9.32
N MET A 98 -27.01 -24.14 9.95
CA MET A 98 -27.08 -24.47 11.37
C MET A 98 -27.08 -23.21 12.25
N GLN A 99 -26.24 -22.23 11.94
CA GLN A 99 -26.15 -20.96 12.65
C GLN A 99 -27.43 -20.13 12.49
N MET A 100 -27.96 -20.02 11.26
CA MET A 100 -29.23 -19.34 11.00
C MET A 100 -30.41 -20.03 11.69
N SER A 101 -30.41 -21.36 11.74
CA SER A 101 -31.43 -22.14 12.44
C SER A 101 -31.31 -21.97 13.96
N PHE A 102 -30.10 -21.87 14.49
CA PHE A 102 -29.88 -21.57 15.91
C PHE A 102 -30.43 -20.19 16.28
N LEU A 103 -30.18 -19.17 15.45
CA LEU A 103 -30.75 -17.83 15.65
C LEU A 103 -32.28 -17.87 15.72
N LYS A 104 -32.93 -18.47 14.70
CA LYS A 104 -34.40 -18.49 14.60
C LYS A 104 -35.11 -19.31 15.67
N ASN A 105 -34.44 -20.31 16.24
CA ASN A 105 -35.01 -21.22 17.23
C ASN A 105 -34.52 -20.91 18.65
N PHE A 106 -33.91 -19.75 18.89
CA PHE A 106 -33.53 -19.33 20.23
C PHE A 106 -34.77 -19.07 21.07
N GLU A 107 -34.80 -19.55 22.32
CA GLU A 107 -35.99 -19.51 23.19
C GLU A 107 -36.54 -18.09 23.37
N SER A 108 -35.65 -17.11 23.52
CA SER A 108 -35.99 -15.68 23.68
C SER A 108 -35.89 -14.88 22.36
N TYR A 109 -36.04 -15.51 21.18
CA TYR A 109 -35.84 -14.83 19.89
C TYR A 109 -36.63 -13.51 19.75
N GLU A 110 -37.91 -13.51 20.17
CA GLU A 110 -38.79 -12.32 20.10
C GLU A 110 -38.36 -11.17 21.02
N GLN A 111 -37.43 -11.42 21.95
CA GLN A 111 -36.88 -10.42 22.87
C GLN A 111 -35.53 -9.87 22.39
N LEU A 112 -34.95 -10.44 21.33
CA LEU A 112 -33.73 -9.92 20.72
C LEU A 112 -34.01 -8.61 19.99
N SER A 113 -33.11 -7.64 20.09
CA SER A 113 -33.29 -6.38 19.35
C SER A 113 -33.11 -6.59 17.85
N GLU A 114 -33.86 -5.84 17.03
CA GLU A 114 -33.77 -5.92 15.56
C GLU A 114 -32.33 -5.69 15.07
N GLU A 115 -31.64 -4.70 15.65
CA GLU A 115 -30.25 -4.40 15.34
C GLU A 115 -29.30 -5.55 15.66
N PHE A 116 -29.52 -6.24 16.78
CA PHE A 116 -28.70 -7.40 17.14
C PHE A 116 -28.96 -8.59 16.23
N VAL A 117 -30.23 -8.88 15.90
CA VAL A 117 -30.58 -9.93 14.94
C VAL A 117 -29.93 -9.65 13.57
N ASP A 118 -29.97 -8.40 13.11
CA ASP A 118 -29.32 -7.95 11.88
C ASP A 118 -27.79 -8.10 11.93
N LEU A 119 -27.15 -7.78 13.07
CA LEU A 119 -25.72 -8.00 13.31
C LEU A 119 -25.34 -9.49 13.25
N VAL A 120 -26.09 -10.36 13.93
CA VAL A 120 -25.85 -11.81 13.93
C VAL A 120 -25.97 -12.37 12.51
N GLN A 121 -27.03 -12.00 11.78
CA GLN A 121 -27.23 -12.41 10.39
C GLN A 121 -26.09 -11.94 9.49
N ALA A 122 -25.61 -10.70 9.67
CA ALA A 122 -24.47 -10.17 8.95
C ALA A 122 -23.19 -10.98 9.23
N ASN A 123 -22.88 -11.25 10.51
CA ASN A 123 -21.73 -12.06 10.89
C ASN A 123 -21.78 -13.45 10.23
N ILE A 124 -22.92 -14.15 10.32
CA ILE A 124 -23.09 -15.47 9.71
C ILE A 124 -22.87 -15.43 8.19
N ASN A 125 -23.52 -14.51 7.49
CA ASN A 125 -23.48 -14.44 6.04
C ASN A 125 -22.10 -14.01 5.52
N TYR A 126 -21.50 -12.98 6.12
CA TYR A 126 -20.19 -12.51 5.68
C TYR A 126 -19.06 -13.44 6.11
N ASN A 127 -19.22 -14.24 7.17
CA ASN A 127 -18.23 -15.27 7.49
C ASN A 127 -18.19 -16.36 6.41
N TYR A 128 -19.35 -16.80 5.93
CA TYR A 128 -19.44 -17.70 4.77
C TYR A 128 -18.72 -17.11 3.55
N TRP A 129 -19.02 -15.86 3.19
CA TRP A 129 -18.40 -15.24 2.01
C TRP A 129 -16.90 -15.01 2.17
N HIS A 130 -16.47 -14.56 3.34
CA HIS A 130 -15.06 -14.39 3.68
C HIS A 130 -14.30 -15.70 3.48
N LEU A 131 -14.77 -16.78 4.09
CA LEU A 131 -14.13 -18.09 4.08
C LEU A 131 -14.18 -18.77 2.71
N LEU A 132 -15.22 -18.53 1.92
CA LEU A 132 -15.31 -19.01 0.54
C LEU A 132 -14.23 -18.34 -0.34
N LEU A 133 -14.10 -17.00 -0.29
CA LEU A 133 -13.07 -16.29 -1.03
C LEU A 133 -11.66 -16.60 -0.52
N ALA A 134 -11.51 -16.81 0.79
CA ALA A 134 -10.25 -17.20 1.41
C ALA A 134 -9.73 -18.54 0.87
N TYR A 135 -10.60 -19.47 0.48
CA TYR A 135 -10.18 -20.73 -0.15
C TYR A 135 -9.29 -20.48 -1.36
N SER A 136 -9.76 -19.63 -2.28
CA SER A 136 -9.05 -19.27 -3.50
C SER A 136 -7.72 -18.59 -3.19
N ILE A 137 -7.75 -17.55 -2.35
CA ILE A 137 -6.61 -16.68 -2.09
C ILE A 137 -5.52 -17.43 -1.29
N ASN A 138 -5.90 -18.12 -0.21
CA ASN A 138 -4.94 -18.72 0.71
C ASN A 138 -4.25 -19.95 0.10
N ASN A 139 -5.00 -20.83 -0.56
CA ASN A 139 -4.41 -22.00 -1.24
C ASN A 139 -3.49 -21.57 -2.38
N SER A 140 -3.86 -20.51 -3.10
CA SER A 140 -3.01 -19.94 -4.15
C SER A 140 -1.72 -19.38 -3.57
N ASN A 141 -1.79 -18.63 -2.48
CA ASN A 141 -0.62 -18.00 -1.86
C ASN A 141 0.29 -19.01 -1.16
N SER A 142 -0.24 -20.10 -0.61
CA SER A 142 0.58 -21.18 -0.03
C SER A 142 1.38 -21.96 -1.07
N ASN A 143 0.97 -21.93 -2.34
CA ASN A 143 1.69 -22.57 -3.44
C ASN A 143 2.43 -21.53 -4.29
N THR A 144 3.72 -21.34 -3.98
CA THR A 144 4.60 -20.38 -4.67
C THR A 144 4.91 -20.77 -6.12
N GLY A 145 4.64 -22.01 -6.53
CA GLY A 145 4.79 -22.47 -7.92
C GLY A 145 3.62 -22.07 -8.84
N LEU A 146 2.47 -21.69 -8.27
CA LEU A 146 1.33 -21.23 -9.06
C LEU A 146 1.54 -19.82 -9.57
N LYS A 147 1.38 -19.62 -10.88
CA LYS A 147 1.41 -18.31 -11.55
C LYS A 147 0.06 -17.59 -11.54
N GLN A 148 -1.01 -18.31 -11.20
CA GLN A 148 -2.36 -17.79 -11.14
C GLN A 148 -2.99 -18.09 -9.78
N VAL A 149 -3.97 -17.27 -9.41
CA VAL A 149 -4.89 -17.54 -8.31
C VAL A 149 -5.94 -18.54 -8.81
N THR A 150 -6.23 -19.57 -8.03
CA THR A 150 -7.26 -20.56 -8.37
C THR A 150 -8.63 -19.91 -8.35
N SER A 151 -9.31 -19.82 -9.50
CA SER A 151 -10.68 -19.28 -9.57
C SER A 151 -11.69 -20.23 -8.93
N LEU A 152 -12.71 -19.67 -8.28
CA LEU A 152 -13.91 -20.40 -7.84
C LEU A 152 -14.88 -20.57 -9.03
N PRO A 153 -15.69 -21.65 -9.05
CA PRO A 153 -16.82 -21.77 -9.96
C PRO A 153 -17.74 -20.55 -9.85
N ARG A 154 -18.13 -19.96 -10.99
CA ARG A 154 -18.92 -18.71 -11.02
C ARG A 154 -20.24 -18.78 -10.25
N ILE A 155 -20.85 -19.96 -10.16
CA ILE A 155 -22.08 -20.15 -9.38
C ILE A 155 -21.86 -19.84 -7.90
N MET A 156 -20.68 -20.17 -7.36
CA MET A 156 -20.32 -19.92 -5.96
C MET A 156 -20.13 -18.43 -5.66
N THR A 157 -19.85 -17.59 -6.65
CA THR A 157 -19.65 -16.14 -6.46
C THR A 157 -20.77 -15.29 -7.05
N SER A 158 -21.81 -15.93 -7.61
CA SER A 158 -22.84 -15.25 -8.40
C SER A 158 -23.69 -14.24 -7.63
N ASP A 159 -23.80 -14.40 -6.31
CA ASP A 159 -24.53 -13.48 -5.43
C ASP A 159 -23.68 -12.29 -4.95
N LEU A 160 -22.37 -12.29 -5.21
CA LEU A 160 -21.46 -11.20 -4.85
C LEU A 160 -21.43 -10.13 -5.96
N ASP A 161 -22.39 -9.21 -5.91
CA ASP A 161 -22.42 -8.03 -6.79
C ASP A 161 -21.54 -6.90 -6.22
N PRO A 162 -20.44 -6.50 -6.90
CA PRO A 162 -19.57 -5.42 -6.44
C PRO A 162 -20.27 -4.10 -6.15
N GLN A 163 -21.38 -3.81 -6.84
CA GLN A 163 -22.13 -2.56 -6.62
C GLN A 163 -22.90 -2.53 -5.30
N ARG A 164 -23.10 -3.68 -4.66
CA ARG A 164 -23.89 -3.83 -3.43
C ARG A 164 -23.04 -4.03 -2.19
N ILE A 165 -21.73 -4.19 -2.35
CA ILE A 165 -20.85 -4.51 -1.22
C ILE A 165 -20.70 -3.32 -0.28
N ASN A 166 -20.65 -2.08 -0.79
CA ASN A 166 -20.43 -0.91 0.05
C ASN A 166 -21.61 -0.62 1.00
N ASN A 167 -21.52 -1.12 2.23
CA ASN A 167 -22.56 -0.97 3.24
C ASN A 167 -21.97 -0.56 4.60
N PRO A 168 -21.93 0.76 4.92
CA PRO A 168 -21.41 1.26 6.19
C PRO A 168 -22.12 0.69 7.42
N LYS A 169 -23.41 0.33 7.32
CA LYS A 169 -24.17 -0.27 8.45
C LYS A 169 -23.62 -1.64 8.86
N ARG A 170 -22.92 -2.32 7.96
CA ARG A 170 -22.31 -3.63 8.22
C ARG A 170 -20.96 -3.51 8.90
N MET A 171 -20.42 -2.31 9.09
CA MET A 171 -19.11 -2.11 9.71
C MET A 171 -19.06 -2.50 11.19
N LEU A 172 -20.18 -2.78 11.87
CA LEU A 172 -20.19 -3.42 13.19
C LEU A 172 -19.93 -4.93 13.13
N SER A 173 -20.20 -5.59 12.00
CA SER A 173 -19.92 -7.01 11.80
C SER A 173 -18.43 -7.26 11.59
N LYS A 174 -17.81 -8.02 12.51
CA LYS A 174 -16.44 -8.50 12.38
C LYS A 174 -16.22 -9.29 11.10
N SER A 175 -17.18 -10.14 10.72
CA SER A 175 -17.07 -10.95 9.51
C SER A 175 -17.20 -10.11 8.23
N TYR A 176 -17.99 -9.04 8.23
CA TYR A 176 -18.02 -8.09 7.11
C TYR A 176 -16.66 -7.39 6.94
N ARG A 177 -16.07 -6.94 8.04
CA ARG A 177 -14.70 -6.40 8.06
C ARG A 177 -13.69 -7.41 7.49
N ALA A 178 -13.69 -8.65 7.98
CA ALA A 178 -12.81 -9.71 7.47
C ALA A 178 -13.04 -10.04 5.98
N PHE A 179 -14.29 -9.97 5.51
CA PHE A 179 -14.67 -10.22 4.13
C PHE A 179 -14.13 -9.18 3.14
N LEU A 180 -14.17 -7.89 3.48
CA LEU A 180 -13.84 -6.77 2.58
C LEU A 180 -12.48 -6.89 1.85
N PRO A 181 -11.33 -7.15 2.52
CA PRO A 181 -10.07 -7.28 1.81
C PRO A 181 -10.04 -8.51 0.90
N TYR A 182 -10.70 -9.62 1.28
CA TYR A 182 -10.78 -10.82 0.44
C TYR A 182 -11.65 -10.60 -0.80
N PHE A 183 -12.75 -9.86 -0.65
CA PHE A 183 -13.57 -9.41 -1.76
C PHE A 183 -12.74 -8.62 -2.77
N VAL A 184 -12.03 -7.58 -2.32
CA VAL A 184 -11.18 -6.77 -3.20
C VAL A 184 -10.10 -7.60 -3.87
N ILE A 185 -9.37 -8.43 -3.12
CA ILE A 185 -8.28 -9.26 -3.66
C ILE A 185 -8.81 -10.23 -4.73
N TYR A 186 -9.93 -10.90 -4.46
CA TYR A 186 -10.47 -11.91 -5.36
C TYR A 186 -10.97 -11.28 -6.66
N PHE A 187 -11.81 -10.24 -6.59
CA PHE A 187 -12.39 -9.65 -7.80
C PHE A 187 -11.41 -8.74 -8.56
N ASN A 188 -10.42 -8.14 -7.90
CA ASN A 188 -9.26 -7.58 -8.61
C ASN A 188 -8.48 -8.65 -9.37
N SER A 189 -8.29 -9.84 -8.74
CA SER A 189 -7.65 -10.96 -9.43
C SER A 189 -8.48 -11.39 -10.63
N GLU A 190 -9.81 -11.47 -10.52
CA GLU A 190 -10.70 -11.77 -11.65
C GLU A 190 -10.53 -10.76 -12.81
N GLU A 191 -10.55 -9.44 -12.52
CA GLU A 191 -10.29 -8.39 -13.53
C GLU A 191 -8.90 -8.54 -14.18
N ASN A 192 -7.92 -9.07 -13.45
CA ASN A 192 -6.58 -9.39 -13.95
C ASN A 192 -6.42 -10.83 -14.48
N ASN A 193 -7.51 -11.52 -14.84
CA ASN A 193 -7.50 -12.91 -15.34
C ASN A 193 -6.75 -13.89 -14.41
N PHE A 194 -6.90 -13.66 -13.11
CA PHE A 194 -6.28 -14.36 -11.99
C PHE A 194 -4.75 -14.42 -12.03
N LYS A 195 -4.07 -13.56 -12.78
CA LYS A 195 -2.60 -13.53 -12.80
C LYS A 195 -2.08 -13.02 -11.45
N LYS A 196 -1.10 -13.73 -10.88
CA LYS A 196 -0.42 -13.25 -9.67
C LYS A 196 0.52 -12.10 -10.02
N TYR A 197 0.57 -11.12 -9.14
CA TYR A 197 1.51 -10.02 -9.23
C TYR A 197 2.90 -10.45 -8.80
N ALA A 198 3.91 -10.08 -9.58
CA ALA A 198 5.32 -10.18 -9.18
C ALA A 198 5.76 -8.95 -8.37
N ASP A 199 5.17 -7.80 -8.63
CA ASP A 199 5.46 -6.52 -7.98
C ASP A 199 4.39 -6.20 -6.92
N GLY A 200 4.82 -6.02 -5.68
CA GLY A 200 3.95 -5.69 -4.55
C GLY A 200 3.36 -4.27 -4.62
N VAL A 201 4.06 -3.30 -5.21
CA VAL A 201 3.59 -1.92 -5.41
C VAL A 201 2.46 -1.91 -6.44
N LEU A 202 2.63 -2.58 -7.57
CA LEU A 202 1.58 -2.73 -8.58
C LEU A 202 0.37 -3.49 -8.02
N SER A 203 0.62 -4.60 -7.32
CA SER A 203 -0.40 -5.40 -6.64
C SER A 203 -1.25 -4.57 -5.69
N MET A 204 -0.63 -3.69 -4.90
CA MET A 204 -1.33 -2.80 -3.98
C MET A 204 -2.13 -1.73 -4.72
N LYS A 205 -1.53 -1.11 -5.75
CA LYS A 205 -2.19 -0.09 -6.56
C LYS A 205 -3.48 -0.62 -7.18
N ASP A 206 -3.42 -1.75 -7.88
CA ASP A 206 -4.58 -2.27 -8.62
C ASP A 206 -5.71 -2.67 -7.65
N LYS A 207 -5.36 -3.23 -6.48
CA LYS A 207 -6.34 -3.53 -5.42
C LYS A 207 -6.95 -2.27 -4.81
N ALA A 208 -6.15 -1.23 -4.55
CA ALA A 208 -6.64 0.03 -4.00
C ALA A 208 -7.55 0.77 -4.98
N GLU A 209 -7.21 0.77 -6.27
CA GLU A 209 -8.04 1.33 -7.34
C GLU A 209 -9.35 0.55 -7.48
N TYR A 210 -9.31 -0.79 -7.43
CA TYR A 210 -10.51 -1.62 -7.39
C TYR A 210 -11.38 -1.30 -6.17
N ALA A 211 -10.79 -1.22 -4.97
CA ALA A 211 -11.50 -0.86 -3.75
C ALA A 211 -12.17 0.52 -3.89
N SER A 212 -11.45 1.52 -4.39
CA SER A 212 -11.93 2.90 -4.56
C SER A 212 -13.04 3.03 -5.59
N LYS A 213 -13.14 2.10 -6.54
CA LYS A 213 -14.23 2.05 -7.53
C LYS A 213 -15.57 1.67 -6.91
N TYR A 214 -15.57 0.77 -5.92
CA TYR A 214 -16.80 0.17 -5.37
C TYR A 214 -17.10 0.54 -3.92
N LEU A 215 -16.08 0.87 -3.11
CA LEU A 215 -16.19 1.17 -1.69
C LEU A 215 -16.02 2.67 -1.43
N LYS A 216 -16.64 3.18 -0.35
CA LYS A 216 -16.63 4.60 0.04
C LYS A 216 -16.68 4.76 1.55
N GLY A 217 -16.23 5.94 2.03
CA GLY A 217 -16.27 6.30 3.45
C GLY A 217 -15.55 5.27 4.32
N ASP A 218 -16.09 5.01 5.51
CA ASP A 218 -15.54 4.06 6.49
C ASP A 218 -15.21 2.68 5.93
N VAL A 219 -16.02 2.20 4.97
CA VAL A 219 -15.82 0.90 4.32
C VAL A 219 -14.54 0.91 3.48
N LEU A 220 -14.32 1.99 2.72
CA LEU A 220 -13.10 2.16 1.92
C LEU A 220 -11.88 2.38 2.82
N ASP A 221 -12.00 3.26 3.82
CA ASP A 221 -10.93 3.59 4.75
C ASP A 221 -10.40 2.33 5.44
N TYR A 222 -11.28 1.53 6.04
CA TYR A 222 -10.91 0.27 6.67
C TYR A 222 -10.27 -0.71 5.67
N THR A 223 -10.86 -0.86 4.49
CA THR A 223 -10.35 -1.79 3.48
C THR A 223 -8.96 -1.40 3.00
N LEU A 224 -8.71 -0.11 2.77
CA LEU A 224 -7.38 0.39 2.41
C LEU A 224 -6.39 0.17 3.55
N THR A 225 -6.78 0.41 4.80
CA THR A 225 -5.93 0.12 5.97
C THR A 225 -5.47 -1.33 5.98
N GLU A 226 -6.39 -2.28 5.87
CA GLU A 226 -6.08 -3.72 5.85
C GLU A 226 -5.17 -4.11 4.68
N LEU A 227 -5.40 -3.56 3.50
CA LEU A 227 -4.59 -3.85 2.31
C LEU A 227 -3.18 -3.29 2.44
N ILE A 228 -3.03 -2.06 2.94
CA ILE A 228 -1.74 -1.42 3.17
C ILE A 228 -0.96 -2.19 4.24
N GLU A 229 -1.60 -2.50 5.37
CA GLU A 229 -1.01 -3.28 6.45
C GLU A 229 -0.52 -4.62 5.93
N LYS A 230 -1.33 -5.40 5.20
CA LYS A 230 -0.89 -6.70 4.68
C LYS A 230 0.23 -6.60 3.64
N SER A 231 0.34 -5.47 2.95
CA SER A 231 1.30 -5.28 1.86
C SER A 231 2.57 -4.53 2.28
N HIS A 232 2.63 -3.95 3.49
CA HIS A 232 3.63 -2.93 3.87
C HIS A 232 5.08 -3.30 3.54
N LYS A 233 5.50 -4.54 3.81
CA LYS A 233 6.88 -5.01 3.55
C LYS A 233 7.26 -5.05 2.07
N THR A 234 6.29 -5.00 1.18
CA THR A 234 6.51 -5.01 -0.27
C THR A 234 6.36 -3.62 -0.92
N LEU A 235 5.86 -2.63 -0.18
CA LEU A 235 5.66 -1.27 -0.69
C LEU A 235 6.94 -0.43 -0.64
N SER A 236 7.04 0.55 -1.52
CA SER A 236 7.99 1.67 -1.32
C SER A 236 7.44 2.63 -0.26
N SER A 237 8.31 3.39 0.39
CA SER A 237 7.90 4.42 1.36
C SER A 237 6.98 5.45 0.72
N SER A 238 7.18 5.76 -0.56
CA SER A 238 6.33 6.67 -1.33
C SER A 238 4.96 6.07 -1.61
N SER A 239 4.90 4.81 -2.04
CA SER A 239 3.63 4.10 -2.26
C SER A 239 2.84 3.98 -0.96
N PHE A 240 3.49 3.65 0.16
CA PHE A 240 2.85 3.58 1.47
C PHE A 240 2.23 4.92 1.86
N ARG A 241 3.01 6.02 1.84
CA ARG A 241 2.49 7.36 2.19
C ARG A 241 1.35 7.80 1.28
N TYR A 242 1.45 7.52 -0.03
CA TYR A 242 0.40 7.85 -0.97
C TYR A 242 -0.91 7.15 -0.60
N TRP A 243 -0.92 5.82 -0.45
CA TRP A 243 -2.14 5.09 -0.14
C TRP A 243 -2.67 5.39 1.26
N THR A 244 -1.80 5.61 2.24
CA THR A 244 -2.22 6.09 3.57
C THR A 244 -2.91 7.44 3.48
N SER A 245 -2.44 8.36 2.63
CA SER A 245 -3.10 9.66 2.43
C SER A 245 -4.47 9.59 1.74
N GLN A 246 -4.84 8.44 1.16
CA GLN A 246 -6.17 8.24 0.57
C GLN A 246 -7.23 7.86 1.62
N ILE A 247 -6.81 7.51 2.84
CA ILE A 247 -7.70 7.19 3.96
C ILE A 247 -8.16 8.49 4.62
N TYR A 248 -9.46 8.70 4.76
CA TYR A 248 -10.00 9.93 5.35
C TYR A 248 -9.85 9.96 6.88
N CYS A 249 -10.06 8.82 7.56
CA CYS A 249 -9.94 8.70 8.99
C CYS A 249 -8.50 8.90 9.49
N GLN A 250 -8.25 10.00 10.21
CA GLN A 250 -6.92 10.34 10.73
C GLN A 250 -6.37 9.30 11.70
N ASN A 251 -7.22 8.66 12.51
CA ASN A 251 -6.78 7.62 13.46
C ASN A 251 -6.21 6.40 12.72
N LEU A 252 -6.81 6.03 11.58
CA LEU A 252 -6.29 4.95 10.73
C LEU A 252 -4.99 5.34 10.02
N GLN A 253 -4.86 6.60 9.58
CA GLN A 253 -3.60 7.10 9.03
C GLN A 253 -2.46 7.03 10.06
N ASN A 254 -2.74 7.45 11.30
CA ASN A 254 -1.77 7.43 12.40
C ASN A 254 -1.42 5.99 12.77
N TYR A 255 -2.40 5.09 12.88
CA TYR A 255 -2.18 3.66 13.11
C TYR A 255 -1.19 3.07 12.09
N LEU A 256 -1.40 3.35 10.79
CA LEU A 256 -0.48 2.89 9.75
C LEU A 256 0.91 3.51 9.89
N SER A 257 0.96 4.83 10.06
CA SER A 257 2.22 5.57 10.08
C SER A 257 3.09 5.22 11.29
N ASP A 258 2.47 5.10 12.47
CA ASP A 258 3.16 4.79 13.72
C ASP A 258 3.51 3.30 13.82
N GLY A 259 2.64 2.42 13.31
CA GLY A 259 2.78 0.98 13.44
C GLY A 259 3.70 0.33 12.39
N PHE A 260 3.72 0.83 11.16
CA PHE A 260 4.29 0.08 10.03
C PHE A 260 5.29 0.85 9.18
N TYR A 261 5.31 2.18 9.22
CA TYR A 261 6.14 2.97 8.31
C TYR A 261 7.65 2.71 8.47
N SER A 262 8.13 2.48 9.70
CA SER A 262 9.54 2.11 9.93
C SER A 262 9.91 0.78 9.26
N ASP A 263 9.00 -0.19 9.28
CA ASP A 263 9.18 -1.50 8.66
C ASP A 263 9.20 -1.40 7.14
N VAL A 264 8.39 -0.49 6.56
CA VAL A 264 8.42 -0.19 5.13
C VAL A 264 9.79 0.35 4.71
N VAL A 265 10.29 1.37 5.40
CA VAL A 265 11.60 1.99 5.10
C VAL A 265 12.71 0.96 5.21
N LYS A 266 12.68 0.12 6.25
CA LYS A 266 13.64 -0.97 6.43
C LYS A 266 13.58 -1.98 5.29
N ALA A 267 12.38 -2.49 4.96
CA ALA A 267 12.21 -3.50 3.91
C ALA A 267 12.55 -2.95 2.51
N GLU A 268 12.28 -1.67 2.23
CA GLU A 268 12.70 -0.99 1.01
C GLU A 268 14.23 -0.87 0.92
N THR A 269 14.88 -0.47 2.01
CA THR A 269 16.35 -0.37 2.09
C THR A 269 17.01 -1.72 1.86
N GLU A 270 16.55 -2.77 2.53
CA GLU A 270 17.07 -4.14 2.37
C GLU A 270 16.91 -4.67 0.93
N ARG A 271 15.80 -4.31 0.25
CA ARG A 271 15.61 -4.67 -1.16
C ARG A 271 16.59 -3.92 -2.07
N ALA A 272 16.78 -2.62 -1.83
CA ALA A 272 17.75 -1.82 -2.58
C ALA A 272 19.18 -2.35 -2.41
N GLU A 273 19.57 -2.71 -1.18
CA GLU A 273 20.89 -3.30 -0.88
C GLU A 273 21.10 -4.64 -1.60
N LYS A 274 20.09 -5.52 -1.60
CA LYS A 274 20.15 -6.80 -2.33
C LYS A 274 20.32 -6.61 -3.84
N VAL A 275 19.63 -5.63 -4.43
CA VAL A 275 19.83 -5.30 -5.85
C VAL A 275 21.27 -4.87 -6.09
N VAL A 276 21.82 -4.00 -5.22
CA VAL A 276 23.22 -3.56 -5.30
C VAL A 276 24.21 -4.72 -5.10
N GLU A 277 23.97 -5.67 -4.20
CA GLU A 277 24.83 -6.85 -4.02
C GLU A 277 24.78 -7.80 -5.22
N VAL A 278 23.59 -8.06 -5.77
CA VAL A 278 23.42 -8.87 -6.98
C VAL A 278 24.14 -8.19 -8.16
N GLU A 279 24.03 -6.87 -8.30
CA GLU A 279 24.77 -6.10 -9.31
C GLU A 279 26.28 -6.10 -9.07
N LYS A 280 26.75 -6.00 -7.82
CA LYS A 280 28.19 -6.09 -7.48
C LYS A 280 28.76 -7.49 -7.75
N SER A 281 27.98 -8.55 -7.55
CA SER A 281 28.39 -9.92 -7.86
C SER A 281 28.48 -10.19 -9.38
N LYS A 282 27.69 -9.44 -10.17
CA LYS A 282 27.82 -9.35 -11.63
C LYS A 282 28.88 -8.32 -11.99
N ASN A 283 30.15 -8.62 -11.70
CA ASN A 283 31.29 -7.83 -12.16
C ASN A 283 31.17 -7.55 -13.67
N GLY A 284 30.84 -6.31 -14.07
CA GLY A 284 31.13 -5.83 -15.41
C GLY A 284 30.23 -4.78 -16.08
N ASN A 285 29.01 -4.49 -15.64
CA ASN A 285 28.18 -3.48 -16.31
C ASN A 285 27.31 -2.68 -15.32
N LEU A 286 27.43 -1.35 -15.36
CA LEU A 286 26.45 -0.43 -14.79
C LEU A 286 25.05 -0.76 -15.34
N PRO A 287 23.96 -0.60 -14.57
CA PRO A 287 22.61 -0.72 -15.13
C PRO A 287 22.50 0.19 -16.36
N ALA A 288 22.02 -0.38 -17.46
CA ALA A 288 21.89 0.33 -18.72
C ALA A 288 20.89 1.49 -18.55
N ILE A 289 21.34 2.71 -18.78
CA ILE A 289 20.46 3.85 -18.98
C ILE A 289 19.98 3.76 -20.43
N MET A 290 18.68 3.76 -20.67
CA MET A 290 18.11 3.72 -22.01
C MET A 290 17.98 5.14 -22.55
N ASP A 291 18.49 5.39 -23.75
CA ASP A 291 18.26 6.65 -24.46
C ASP A 291 16.92 6.66 -25.22
N LEU A 292 16.66 7.77 -25.92
CA LEU A 292 15.45 7.95 -26.70
C LEU A 292 15.37 7.03 -27.94
N GLU A 293 16.43 6.32 -28.31
CA GLU A 293 16.44 5.35 -29.40
C GLU A 293 16.45 3.90 -28.89
N ASP A 294 16.12 3.69 -27.62
CA ASP A 294 16.18 2.39 -26.92
C ASP A 294 17.58 1.78 -26.91
N LYS A 295 18.63 2.61 -26.95
CA LYS A 295 20.01 2.15 -26.80
C LYS A 295 20.45 2.30 -25.36
N ALA A 296 20.96 1.21 -24.82
CA ALA A 296 21.63 1.15 -23.54
C ALA A 296 22.94 1.94 -23.56
N PHE A 297 23.15 2.81 -22.57
CA PHE A 297 24.42 3.47 -22.31
C PHE A 297 24.72 3.53 -20.81
N THR A 298 25.95 3.92 -20.48
CA THR A 298 26.40 4.15 -19.11
C THR A 298 27.13 5.49 -19.05
N PHE A 299 27.48 5.97 -17.85
CA PHE A 299 28.24 7.23 -17.72
C PHE A 299 29.61 7.19 -18.41
N GLU A 300 30.19 6.02 -18.66
CA GLU A 300 31.44 5.87 -19.43
C GLU A 300 31.31 6.42 -20.86
N LYS A 301 30.09 6.51 -21.43
CA LYS A 301 29.80 7.18 -22.71
C LYS A 301 30.35 8.63 -22.73
N TYR A 302 30.42 9.27 -21.56
CA TYR A 302 30.81 10.67 -21.41
C TYR A 302 32.19 10.86 -20.76
N LYS A 303 33.02 9.81 -20.70
CA LYS A 303 34.38 9.90 -20.15
C LYS A 303 35.18 11.04 -20.80
N GLY A 304 35.90 11.80 -19.97
CA GLY A 304 36.62 13.01 -20.38
C GLY A 304 35.79 14.30 -20.31
N LYS A 305 34.49 14.21 -20.00
CA LYS A 305 33.59 15.35 -19.80
C LYS A 305 33.11 15.42 -18.34
N VAL A 306 32.75 16.62 -17.90
CA VAL A 306 32.02 16.81 -16.65
C VAL A 306 30.55 16.48 -16.90
N ILE A 307 29.92 15.71 -16.02
CA ILE A 307 28.50 15.34 -16.16
C ILE A 307 27.73 15.98 -15.02
N TYR A 308 26.75 16.81 -15.36
CA TYR A 308 25.74 17.30 -14.43
C TYR A 308 24.49 16.45 -14.61
N VAL A 309 24.21 15.60 -13.63
CA VAL A 309 23.10 14.64 -13.66
C VAL A 309 21.91 15.25 -12.94
N ASP A 310 20.74 15.20 -13.57
CA ASP A 310 19.45 15.61 -13.02
C ASP A 310 18.50 14.39 -12.99
N PHE A 311 18.21 13.89 -11.79
CA PHE A 311 17.22 12.85 -11.58
C PHE A 311 15.83 13.46 -11.42
N TRP A 312 14.92 13.09 -12.33
CA TRP A 312 13.59 13.67 -12.43
C TRP A 312 12.54 12.63 -12.83
N ALA A 313 11.28 13.05 -12.92
CA ALA A 313 10.20 12.24 -13.49
C ALA A 313 9.12 13.13 -14.12
N SER A 314 8.35 12.59 -15.08
CA SER A 314 7.30 13.28 -15.83
C SER A 314 6.24 13.92 -14.91
N TRP A 315 5.94 13.25 -13.80
CA TRP A 315 4.99 13.67 -12.78
C TRP A 315 5.59 14.66 -11.76
N CYS A 316 6.92 14.85 -11.74
CA CYS A 316 7.58 15.75 -10.79
C CYS A 316 7.37 17.22 -11.17
N GLY A 317 6.41 17.88 -10.52
CA GLY A 317 6.17 19.32 -10.66
C GLY A 317 7.41 20.18 -10.36
N PRO A 318 8.07 20.02 -9.20
CA PRO A 318 9.26 20.80 -8.86
C PRO A 318 10.43 20.63 -9.84
N CYS A 319 10.68 19.41 -10.34
CA CYS A 319 11.76 19.15 -11.31
C CYS A 319 11.54 19.96 -12.60
N ARG A 320 10.31 19.93 -13.12
CA ARG A 320 9.94 20.68 -14.34
C ARG A 320 10.07 22.20 -14.21
N LYS A 321 10.00 22.74 -12.99
CA LYS A 321 10.22 24.17 -12.72
C LYS A 321 11.70 24.58 -12.84
N GLU A 322 12.63 23.62 -12.75
CA GLU A 322 14.07 23.87 -12.84
C GLU A 322 14.60 23.82 -14.28
N PHE A 323 13.87 23.18 -15.22
CA PHE A 323 14.29 23.07 -16.61
C PHE A 323 14.52 24.40 -17.34
N PRO A 324 13.70 25.46 -17.15
CA PRO A 324 14.01 26.77 -17.72
C PRO A 324 15.37 27.34 -17.25
N ALA A 325 15.71 27.16 -15.97
CA ALA A 325 17.01 27.58 -15.44
C ALA A 325 18.15 26.70 -15.98
N SER A 326 17.91 25.40 -16.12
CA SER A 326 18.86 24.46 -16.73
C SER A 326 19.16 24.83 -18.19
N ARG A 327 18.13 25.15 -18.98
CA ARG A 327 18.27 25.64 -20.36
C ARG A 327 19.07 26.93 -20.42
N ALA A 328 18.74 27.93 -19.61
CA ALA A 328 19.46 29.20 -19.57
C ALA A 328 20.94 29.02 -19.17
N MET A 329 21.20 28.13 -18.21
CA MET A 329 22.57 27.77 -17.80
C MET A 329 23.32 27.13 -18.97
N HIS A 330 22.73 26.14 -19.65
CA HIS A 330 23.33 25.54 -20.84
C HIS A 330 23.58 26.58 -21.95
N GLU A 331 22.62 27.45 -22.25
CA GLU A 331 22.73 28.49 -23.28
C GLU A 331 23.87 29.48 -23.00
N SER A 332 24.10 29.82 -21.73
CA SER A 332 25.16 30.74 -21.27
C SER A 332 26.59 30.20 -21.48
N LEU A 333 26.75 28.89 -21.67
CA LEU A 333 28.05 28.26 -21.89
C LEU A 333 28.60 28.59 -23.28
N SER A 334 29.91 28.82 -23.34
CA SER A 334 30.62 28.94 -24.62
C SER A 334 30.59 27.63 -25.41
N SER A 335 30.80 27.71 -26.72
CA SER A 335 30.87 26.54 -27.60
C SER A 335 31.92 25.49 -27.18
N LYS A 336 32.97 25.89 -26.46
CA LYS A 336 33.97 24.96 -25.90
C LYS A 336 33.42 24.28 -24.64
N GLN A 337 32.87 25.05 -23.71
CA GLN A 337 32.31 24.52 -22.47
C GLN A 337 31.15 23.55 -22.72
N LYS A 338 30.28 23.83 -23.70
CA LYS A 338 29.21 22.91 -24.14
C LYS A 338 29.73 21.56 -24.64
N LYS A 339 30.99 21.48 -25.09
CA LYS A 339 31.62 20.21 -25.48
C LYS A 339 32.17 19.45 -24.28
N ASP A 340 32.56 20.15 -23.23
CA ASP A 340 33.23 19.58 -22.07
C ASP A 340 32.28 19.30 -20.88
N ILE A 341 31.04 19.84 -20.90
CA ILE A 341 29.99 19.61 -19.90
C ILE A 341 28.80 18.91 -20.56
N VAL A 342 28.31 17.83 -19.95
CA VAL A 342 27.10 17.12 -20.34
C VAL A 342 26.02 17.37 -19.29
N PHE A 343 24.87 17.86 -19.75
CA PHE A 343 23.64 17.92 -18.96
C PHE A 343 22.89 16.62 -19.23
N LEU A 344 22.74 15.77 -18.22
CA LEU A 344 22.16 14.45 -18.37
C LEU A 344 20.90 14.33 -17.50
N TYR A 345 19.75 14.35 -18.16
CA TYR A 345 18.44 14.22 -17.52
C TYR A 345 18.06 12.74 -17.45
N ILE A 346 18.11 12.17 -16.25
CA ILE A 346 17.75 10.77 -16.02
C ILE A 346 16.35 10.71 -15.41
N SER A 347 15.40 10.20 -16.19
CA SER A 347 14.06 9.91 -15.70
C SER A 347 14.05 8.63 -14.87
N ILE A 348 13.34 8.70 -13.74
CA ILE A 348 12.98 7.58 -12.89
C ILE A 348 11.48 7.23 -13.02
N ASP A 349 10.83 7.65 -14.12
CA ASP A 349 9.47 7.20 -14.43
C ASP A 349 9.45 5.66 -14.53
N GLU A 350 8.38 5.02 -14.09
CA GLU A 350 8.20 3.58 -14.34
C GLU A 350 7.75 3.30 -15.78
N ASP A 351 7.07 4.28 -16.38
CA ASP A 351 6.47 4.20 -17.71
C ASP A 351 7.34 4.95 -18.73
N LEU A 352 7.97 4.19 -19.63
CA LEU A 352 8.83 4.69 -20.69
C LEU A 352 8.11 5.68 -21.62
N GLU A 353 6.85 5.45 -21.95
CA GLU A 353 6.10 6.30 -22.88
C GLU A 353 5.74 7.64 -22.24
N LYS A 354 5.44 7.66 -20.94
CA LYS A 354 5.25 8.92 -20.20
C LYS A 354 6.53 9.75 -20.14
N TRP A 355 7.67 9.10 -19.95
CA TRP A 355 8.96 9.78 -20.01
C TRP A 355 9.21 10.38 -21.39
N ARG A 356 9.08 9.59 -22.46
CA ARG A 356 9.28 10.05 -23.85
C ARG A 356 8.39 11.25 -24.20
N GLY A 357 7.08 11.14 -23.94
CA GLY A 357 6.14 12.24 -24.18
C GLY A 357 6.44 13.48 -23.33
N ALA A 358 6.99 13.31 -22.12
CA ALA A 358 7.41 14.45 -21.29
C ALA A 358 8.68 15.12 -21.81
N VAL A 359 9.68 14.35 -22.26
CA VAL A 359 10.91 14.86 -22.86
C VAL A 359 10.61 15.73 -24.08
N GLU A 360 9.78 15.21 -24.99
CA GLU A 360 9.35 15.92 -26.21
C GLU A 360 8.62 17.21 -25.83
N LYS A 361 7.61 17.12 -24.96
CA LYS A 361 6.79 18.27 -24.54
C LYS A 361 7.60 19.38 -23.85
N LEU A 362 8.68 19.01 -23.16
CA LEU A 362 9.54 19.94 -22.43
C LEU A 362 10.73 20.42 -23.28
N GLY A 363 10.96 19.83 -24.45
CA GLY A 363 12.06 20.15 -25.35
C GLY A 363 13.43 19.92 -24.72
N LEU A 364 13.59 18.87 -23.89
CA LEU A 364 14.85 18.60 -23.19
C LEU A 364 15.97 18.15 -24.15
N GLU A 365 15.59 17.60 -25.31
CA GLU A 365 16.52 17.18 -26.38
C GLU A 365 17.34 18.34 -26.96
N GLU A 366 16.85 19.57 -26.84
CA GLU A 366 17.51 20.75 -27.41
C GLU A 366 18.75 21.19 -26.61
N PHE A 367 18.87 20.77 -25.34
CA PHE A 367 19.89 21.30 -24.43
C PHE A 367 20.46 20.28 -23.44
N GLY A 368 20.23 18.99 -23.66
CA GLY A 368 20.93 17.93 -22.93
C GLY A 368 20.66 16.53 -23.45
N GLU A 369 21.36 15.58 -22.85
CA GLU A 369 21.20 14.16 -23.11
C GLU A 369 20.10 13.62 -22.19
N ASN A 370 19.30 12.68 -22.70
CA ASN A 370 18.16 12.11 -21.99
C ASN A 370 18.37 10.62 -21.78
N GLY A 371 18.06 10.17 -20.57
CA GLY A 371 18.13 8.77 -20.19
C GLY A 371 16.96 8.35 -19.33
N HIS A 372 16.65 7.07 -19.36
CA HIS A 372 15.67 6.43 -18.49
C HIS A 372 16.30 5.22 -17.82
N SER A 373 16.19 5.17 -16.49
CA SER A 373 16.40 3.94 -15.74
C SER A 373 15.81 4.12 -14.35
N TYR A 374 14.77 3.35 -14.06
CA TYR A 374 14.20 3.29 -12.73
C TYR A 374 15.23 2.73 -11.72
N GLU A 375 16.03 1.72 -12.11
CA GLU A 375 16.98 1.06 -11.21
C GLU A 375 18.17 1.97 -10.81
N VAL A 376 18.56 2.92 -11.66
CA VAL A 376 19.68 3.81 -11.36
C VAL A 376 19.44 4.67 -10.11
N SER A 377 18.16 4.93 -9.77
CA SER A 377 17.79 5.67 -8.55
C SER A 377 18.24 4.95 -7.28
N GLY A 378 18.10 3.62 -7.24
CA GLY A 378 18.51 2.78 -6.12
C GLY A 378 20.03 2.76 -5.95
N ARG A 379 20.78 2.69 -7.05
CA ARG A 379 22.25 2.66 -7.03
C ARG A 379 22.87 3.91 -6.43
N TYR A 380 22.30 5.08 -6.71
CA TYR A 380 22.78 6.37 -6.19
C TYR A 380 22.01 6.88 -4.97
N GLN A 381 21.20 6.01 -4.34
CA GLN A 381 20.43 6.34 -3.14
C GLN A 381 19.56 7.59 -3.32
N VAL A 382 18.94 7.73 -4.49
CA VAL A 382 18.04 8.83 -4.83
C VAL A 382 16.67 8.54 -4.22
N SER A 383 16.47 8.94 -2.96
CA SER A 383 15.22 8.73 -2.22
C SER A 383 14.16 9.81 -2.45
N SER A 384 14.52 10.91 -3.11
CA SER A 384 13.61 12.00 -3.46
C SER A 384 14.14 12.75 -4.67
N ILE A 385 13.23 13.32 -5.47
CA ILE A 385 13.53 14.20 -6.60
C ILE A 385 12.86 15.57 -6.37
N PRO A 386 13.43 16.68 -6.88
CA PRO A 386 14.61 16.77 -7.76
C PRO A 386 15.91 16.42 -7.03
N ARG A 387 16.80 15.67 -7.68
CA ARG A 387 18.12 15.33 -7.15
C ARG A 387 19.17 15.52 -8.23
N TYR A 388 20.30 16.12 -7.85
CA TYR A 388 21.39 16.42 -8.78
C TYR A 388 22.71 15.84 -8.31
N MET A 389 23.57 15.50 -9.26
CA MET A 389 24.93 15.02 -9.01
C MET A 389 25.91 15.61 -10.01
N ILE A 390 27.19 15.68 -9.64
CA ILE A 390 28.28 16.06 -10.53
C ILE A 390 29.31 14.93 -10.58
N ILE A 391 29.70 14.54 -11.80
CA ILE A 391 30.77 13.58 -12.08
C ILE A 391 31.88 14.31 -12.84
N ASP A 392 33.13 14.11 -12.43
CA ASP A 392 34.29 14.73 -13.09
C ASP A 392 34.69 14.04 -14.41
N LYS A 393 35.66 14.63 -15.12
CA LYS A 393 36.19 14.10 -16.39
C LYS A 393 36.80 12.71 -16.29
N LYS A 394 37.19 12.27 -15.09
CA LYS A 394 37.77 10.94 -14.84
C LYS A 394 36.70 9.89 -14.53
N GLY A 395 35.44 10.31 -14.38
CA GLY A 395 34.32 9.43 -14.00
C GLY A 395 34.10 9.33 -12.50
N ASN A 396 34.74 10.18 -11.68
CA ASN A 396 34.53 10.16 -10.23
C ASN A 396 33.32 11.00 -9.85
N LEU A 397 32.53 10.49 -8.90
CA LEU A 397 31.49 11.26 -8.26
C LEU A 397 32.12 12.33 -7.34
N VAL A 398 31.95 13.60 -7.69
CA VAL A 398 32.52 14.72 -6.92
C VAL A 398 31.50 15.42 -6.03
N ASN A 399 30.22 15.39 -6.41
CA ASN A 399 29.15 15.89 -5.56
C ASN A 399 27.88 15.03 -5.76
N ASP A 400 27.47 14.33 -4.71
CA ASP A 400 26.28 13.47 -4.72
C ASP A 400 24.97 14.24 -4.45
N LYS A 401 25.07 15.51 -4.02
CA LYS A 401 23.97 16.41 -3.69
C LYS A 401 24.23 17.79 -4.30
N ALA A 402 24.43 17.80 -5.61
CA ALA A 402 24.73 19.01 -6.32
C ALA A 402 23.60 20.05 -6.20
N PRO A 403 23.93 21.35 -6.23
CA PRO A 403 22.92 22.40 -6.23
C PRO A 403 22.05 22.33 -7.49
N ARG A 404 20.83 22.89 -7.38
CA ARG A 404 19.83 22.91 -8.46
C ARG A 404 20.24 23.85 -9.60
N PRO A 405 19.70 23.70 -10.82
CA PRO A 405 20.00 24.59 -11.92
C PRO A 405 19.70 26.06 -11.61
N SER A 406 18.67 26.36 -10.81
CA SER A 406 18.34 27.72 -10.40
C SER A 406 19.29 28.33 -9.34
N SER A 407 20.22 27.54 -8.78
CA SER A 407 21.18 28.04 -7.79
C SER A 407 22.32 28.77 -8.47
N ALA A 408 22.73 29.91 -7.89
CA ALA A 408 23.88 30.67 -8.36
C ALA A 408 25.22 29.90 -8.23
N GLU A 409 25.26 28.84 -7.43
CA GLU A 409 26.45 28.03 -7.16
C GLU A 409 26.71 26.96 -8.23
N THR A 410 25.71 26.58 -9.01
CA THR A 410 25.77 25.40 -9.88
C THR A 410 26.73 25.59 -11.05
N LEU A 411 26.60 26.69 -11.79
CA LEU A 411 27.48 26.96 -12.93
C LEU A 411 28.95 27.11 -12.51
N PRO A 412 29.30 27.89 -11.46
CA PRO A 412 30.67 27.91 -10.94
C PRO A 412 31.23 26.53 -10.61
N ALA A 413 30.47 25.69 -9.91
CA ALA A 413 30.91 24.33 -9.54
C ALA A 413 31.21 23.44 -10.76
N LEU A 414 30.44 23.58 -11.85
CA LEU A 414 30.71 22.85 -13.08
C LEU A 414 31.97 23.36 -13.81
N LEU A 415 32.18 24.68 -13.80
CA LEU A 415 33.31 25.31 -14.47
C LEU A 415 34.65 25.04 -13.78
N GLU A 416 34.65 24.85 -12.46
CA GLU A 416 35.85 24.46 -11.69
C GLU A 416 36.41 23.09 -12.08
N LEU A 417 35.60 22.25 -12.73
CA LEU A 417 35.97 20.89 -13.15
C LEU A 417 36.43 20.80 -14.60
N LEU A 418 36.47 21.94 -15.31
CA LEU A 418 36.98 22.04 -16.69
C LEU A 418 38.49 22.23 -16.72
#